data_AF-A0A117IMY7-F1
#
_entry.id   AF-A0A117IMY7-F1
#
_cell.length_a   1.000
_cell.length_b   1.000
_cell.length_c   1.000
_cell.angle_alpha   90.00
_cell.angle_beta   90.00
_cell.angle_gamma   90.00
#
_symmetry.space_group_name_H-M   'P 1'
#
loop_
_entity.id
_entity.type
_entity.pdbx_description
1 polymer ?
#
loop_
_entity_poly.entity_id
_entity_poly.type
_entity_poly.pdbx_seq_one_letter_code
_entity_poly.pdbx_strand_id
1 'polypeptide(L)'
;MSALAAFLTTWSAARATFGEGTPRTGERFDHSALFHRLQAEAQTAAPGDVWTGTAADAYGAVNSEMIGVLGGLAALDVRLRAQVDSAAEVVSAGRRDLESIRQAVTTAAAALPTGTVGERMLWPIVAQGLGEITGIVRRSSGDLSQIGAELTRIGEEYRQLSEQKFGGGLPEQPAGEAPGEEPEHEDEDPAEAERDRRLEEIMRDYQVGEDPDGVIEWKSGGLVGMLTGSKEMTATEGRMMDELGLFGQRDMQQIVEQAREEANKRFPPPEGREIDNHNDAFRHAYWNALMTQRFGDEWAEKFATAHEGIPRNYAASEAMDLFNNEVGRNLAVANPDASKDELADLVEQAVRNGDTVVVRPDGQGLEWSDRITPESTGDSSRSAPVDGQIPTPAGQPNPHGGYEIG
;
A
#
# COMPACT_ATOMS: atom_id res chain seq x y z
N MET A 1 16.14 -16.33 40.57
CA MET A 1 16.52 -15.04 39.92
C MET A 1 16.64 -13.99 41.02
N SER A 2 17.68 -13.15 41.01
CA SER A 2 17.79 -12.03 41.94
C SER A 2 16.88 -10.88 41.51
N ALA A 3 16.52 -9.96 42.43
CA ALA A 3 15.72 -8.78 42.12
C ALA A 3 16.37 -7.91 41.03
N LEU A 4 17.71 -7.78 41.07
CA LEU A 4 18.47 -7.06 40.03
C LEU A 4 18.39 -7.74 38.66
N ALA A 5 18.44 -9.07 38.62
CA ALA A 5 18.29 -9.80 37.36
C ALA A 5 16.89 -9.59 36.75
N ALA A 6 15.84 -9.61 37.58
CA ALA A 6 14.48 -9.32 37.12
C ALA A 6 14.36 -7.88 36.57
N PHE A 7 14.95 -6.89 37.26
CA PHE A 7 15.01 -5.51 36.78
C PHE A 7 15.69 -5.40 35.42
N LEU A 8 16.86 -6.01 35.23
CA LEU A 8 17.62 -5.95 33.97
C LEU A 8 16.84 -6.61 32.81
N THR A 9 16.13 -7.70 33.08
CA THR A 9 15.23 -8.32 32.09
C THR A 9 14.10 -7.37 31.69
N THR A 10 13.44 -6.73 32.65
CA THR A 10 12.37 -5.77 32.37
C THR A 10 12.90 -4.53 31.64
N TRP A 11 14.07 -4.03 32.03
CA TRP A 11 14.74 -2.94 31.33
C TRP A 11 15.04 -3.29 29.88
N SER A 12 15.58 -4.49 29.62
CA SER A 12 15.89 -4.96 28.27
C SER A 12 14.62 -5.04 27.41
N ALA A 13 13.54 -5.60 27.96
CA ALA A 13 12.25 -5.66 27.29
C ALA A 13 11.70 -4.26 26.97
N ALA A 14 11.75 -3.32 27.93
CA ALA A 14 11.35 -1.94 27.70
C ALA A 14 12.23 -1.24 26.64
N ARG A 15 13.55 -1.45 26.67
CA ARG A 15 14.48 -0.87 25.69
C ARG A 15 14.21 -1.40 24.27
N ALA A 16 13.77 -2.64 24.13
CA ALA A 16 13.43 -3.26 22.86
C ALA A 16 12.17 -2.63 22.23
N THR A 17 11.21 -2.13 23.02
CA THR A 17 10.00 -1.47 22.46
C THR A 17 10.32 -0.16 21.74
N PHE A 18 11.46 0.44 22.04
CA PHE A 18 11.97 1.63 21.34
C PHE A 18 12.75 1.28 20.06
N GLY A 19 12.89 -0.01 19.69
CA GLY A 19 13.62 -0.48 18.52
C GLY A 19 15.15 -0.30 18.60
N GLU A 20 15.82 -0.60 17.51
CA GLU A 20 17.29 -0.49 17.35
C GLU A 20 17.67 0.56 16.28
N GLY A 21 18.97 0.79 16.08
CA GLY A 21 19.49 1.73 15.08
C GLY A 21 19.24 3.21 15.37
N THR A 22 19.70 4.11 14.51
CA THR A 22 19.40 5.56 14.62
C THR A 22 17.99 5.82 14.12
N PRO A 23 17.09 6.46 14.89
CA PRO A 23 15.77 6.83 14.40
C PRO A 23 15.88 7.73 13.16
N ARG A 24 15.04 7.46 12.15
CA ARG A 24 15.03 8.26 10.92
C ARG A 24 14.33 9.60 11.18
N THR A 25 14.93 10.68 10.69
CA THR A 25 14.39 12.03 10.73
C THR A 25 13.44 12.30 9.57
N GLY A 26 12.66 13.37 9.70
CA GLY A 26 11.63 13.78 8.76
C GLY A 26 12.13 14.43 7.47
N GLU A 27 13.43 14.71 7.35
CA GLU A 27 14.03 15.44 6.23
C GLU A 27 13.70 14.85 4.86
N ARG A 28 13.60 13.52 4.76
CA ARG A 28 13.25 12.81 3.52
C ARG A 28 11.79 12.99 3.07
N PHE A 29 10.94 13.52 3.93
CA PHE A 29 9.51 13.76 3.67
C PHE A 29 9.23 15.24 3.41
N ASP A 30 10.26 16.09 3.39
CA ASP A 30 10.16 17.52 3.17
C ASP A 30 10.57 17.90 1.75
N HIS A 31 9.58 18.02 0.87
CA HIS A 31 9.72 18.54 -0.49
C HIS A 31 9.21 19.98 -0.60
N SER A 32 9.07 20.70 0.52
CA SER A 32 8.55 22.08 0.54
C SER A 32 9.31 23.03 -0.39
N ALA A 33 10.63 22.84 -0.54
CA ALA A 33 11.45 23.62 -1.46
C ALA A 33 11.07 23.42 -2.93
N LEU A 34 10.66 22.21 -3.32
CA LEU A 34 10.14 21.92 -4.67
C LEU A 34 8.80 22.62 -4.87
N PHE A 35 7.87 22.46 -3.93
CA PHE A 35 6.55 23.06 -4.02
C PHE A 35 6.60 24.60 -4.04
N HIS A 36 7.49 25.22 -3.26
CA HIS A 36 7.73 26.66 -3.34
C HIS A 36 8.30 27.11 -4.69
N ARG A 37 9.15 26.28 -5.33
CA ARG A 37 9.66 26.58 -6.67
C ARG A 37 8.53 26.53 -7.70
N LEU A 38 7.74 25.46 -7.70
CA LEU A 38 6.58 25.31 -8.58
C LEU A 38 5.57 26.44 -8.35
N GLN A 39 5.36 26.83 -7.09
CA GLN A 39 4.50 27.96 -6.73
C GLN A 39 5.00 29.27 -7.36
N ALA A 40 6.31 29.53 -7.30
CA ALA A 40 6.91 30.70 -7.95
C ALA A 40 6.81 30.63 -9.48
N GLU A 41 7.00 29.45 -10.08
CA GLU A 41 6.82 29.26 -11.53
C GLU A 41 5.37 29.54 -11.95
N ALA A 42 4.39 29.01 -11.23
CA ALA A 42 2.97 29.27 -11.46
C ALA A 42 2.61 30.76 -11.33
N GLN A 43 3.24 31.48 -10.39
CA GLN A 43 3.09 32.93 -10.28
C GLN A 43 3.56 33.68 -11.54
N THR A 44 4.62 33.20 -12.19
CA THR A 44 5.11 33.82 -13.44
C THR A 44 4.22 33.55 -14.65
N ALA A 45 3.41 32.48 -14.60
CA ALA A 45 2.48 32.12 -15.66
C ALA A 45 1.15 32.89 -15.60
N ALA A 46 0.91 33.68 -14.55
CA ALA A 46 -0.32 34.45 -14.40
C ALA A 46 -0.58 35.37 -15.61
N PRO A 47 -1.85 35.61 -16.01
CA PRO A 47 -2.16 36.54 -17.08
C PRO A 47 -1.65 37.93 -16.70
N GLY A 48 -0.61 38.40 -17.40
CA GLY A 48 -0.10 39.75 -17.27
C GLY A 48 -0.93 40.76 -18.06
N ASP A 49 -0.50 42.01 -18.11
CA ASP A 49 -1.24 43.13 -18.73
C ASP A 49 -1.51 42.98 -20.24
N VAL A 50 -0.84 42.04 -20.90
CA VAL A 50 -0.91 41.80 -22.36
C VAL A 50 -1.91 40.73 -22.75
N TRP A 51 -2.28 39.80 -21.86
CA TRP A 51 -3.27 38.77 -22.13
C TRP A 51 -4.54 39.08 -21.33
N THR A 52 -5.55 39.58 -22.03
CA THR A 52 -6.79 40.10 -21.42
C THR A 52 -8.03 39.46 -22.05
N GLY A 53 -9.14 39.46 -21.32
CA GLY A 53 -10.44 38.94 -21.78
C GLY A 53 -10.86 37.71 -20.98
N THR A 54 -12.07 37.21 -21.26
CA THR A 54 -12.72 36.15 -20.43
C THR A 54 -11.90 34.88 -20.27
N ALA A 55 -11.15 34.48 -21.31
CA ALA A 55 -10.26 33.33 -21.25
C ALA A 55 -9.04 33.58 -20.34
N ALA A 56 -8.49 34.80 -20.36
CA ALA A 56 -7.39 35.20 -19.49
C ALA A 56 -7.85 35.27 -18.03
N ASP A 57 -9.05 35.78 -17.77
CA ASP A 57 -9.65 35.84 -16.42
C ASP A 57 -9.90 34.42 -15.86
N ALA A 58 -10.45 33.51 -16.68
CA ALA A 58 -10.68 32.12 -16.29
C ALA A 58 -9.38 31.38 -15.99
N TYR A 59 -8.35 31.56 -16.82
CA TYR A 59 -7.03 31.02 -16.56
C TYR A 59 -6.41 31.60 -15.28
N GLY A 60 -6.52 32.93 -15.08
CA GLY A 60 -5.99 33.60 -13.89
C GLY A 60 -6.60 33.10 -12.57
N ALA A 61 -7.90 32.77 -12.58
CA ALA A 61 -8.58 32.16 -11.44
C ALA A 61 -8.00 30.77 -11.13
N VAL A 62 -7.91 29.88 -12.13
CA VAL A 62 -7.32 28.54 -11.97
C VAL A 62 -5.86 28.59 -11.55
N ASN A 63 -5.07 29.49 -12.15
CA ASN A 63 -3.67 29.65 -11.80
C ASN A 63 -3.50 30.10 -10.34
N SER A 64 -4.39 30.97 -9.85
CA SER A 64 -4.39 31.41 -8.44
C SER A 64 -4.73 30.27 -7.48
N GLU A 65 -5.68 29.41 -7.84
CA GLU A 65 -6.00 28.19 -7.08
C GLU A 65 -4.79 27.25 -7.03
N MET A 66 -4.10 27.04 -8.16
CA MET A 66 -2.92 26.16 -8.24
C MET A 66 -1.76 26.68 -7.36
N ILE A 67 -1.53 27.99 -7.36
CA ILE A 67 -0.56 28.66 -6.47
C ILE A 67 -0.90 28.42 -4.99
N GLY A 68 -2.20 28.46 -4.65
CA GLY A 68 -2.69 28.17 -3.31
C GLY A 68 -2.41 26.73 -2.89
N VAL A 69 -2.74 25.75 -3.75
CA VAL A 69 -2.50 24.32 -3.51
C VAL A 69 -1.01 24.05 -3.31
N LEU A 70 -0.14 24.55 -4.18
CA LEU A 70 1.31 24.37 -4.06
C LEU A 70 1.86 24.95 -2.75
N GLY A 71 1.35 26.11 -2.32
CA GLY A 71 1.70 26.68 -1.01
C GLY A 71 1.22 25.84 0.17
N GLY A 72 0.01 25.29 0.07
CA GLY A 72 -0.55 24.37 1.06
C GLY A 72 0.26 23.09 1.20
N LEU A 73 0.62 22.45 0.08
CA LEU A 73 1.47 21.27 0.05
C LEU A 73 2.84 21.54 0.70
N ALA A 74 3.47 22.66 0.37
CA ALA A 74 4.74 23.06 0.99
C ALA A 74 4.64 23.19 2.51
N ALA A 75 3.56 23.77 3.03
CA ALA A 75 3.33 23.92 4.46
C ALA A 75 3.07 22.58 5.17
N LEU A 76 2.37 21.65 4.50
CA LEU A 76 2.11 20.32 5.02
C LEU A 76 3.40 19.48 5.08
N ASP A 77 4.27 19.56 4.08
CA ASP A 77 5.56 18.84 4.05
C ASP A 77 6.45 19.25 5.25
N VAL A 78 6.50 20.54 5.57
CA VAL A 78 7.23 21.05 6.74
C VAL A 78 6.65 20.50 8.04
N ARG A 79 5.32 20.43 8.15
CA ARG A 79 4.64 19.88 9.34
C ARG A 79 4.86 18.38 9.47
N LEU A 80 4.78 17.64 8.37
CA LEU A 80 5.05 16.20 8.32
C LEU A 80 6.47 15.90 8.81
N ARG A 81 7.47 16.62 8.27
CA ARG A 81 8.85 16.55 8.74
C ARG A 81 8.96 16.75 10.25
N ALA A 82 8.36 17.83 10.77
CA ALA A 82 8.44 18.16 12.18
C ALA A 82 7.84 17.05 13.08
N GLN A 83 6.76 16.39 12.64
CA GLN A 83 6.16 15.27 13.38
C GLN A 83 7.04 14.03 13.37
N VAL A 84 7.66 13.69 12.23
CA VAL A 84 8.60 12.56 12.14
C VAL A 84 9.87 12.83 12.97
N ASP A 85 10.39 14.05 12.95
CA ASP A 85 11.50 14.48 13.80
C ASP A 85 11.13 14.36 15.30
N SER A 86 9.91 14.75 15.66
CA SER A 86 9.40 14.60 17.03
C SER A 86 9.32 13.15 17.46
N ALA A 87 8.84 12.24 16.60
CA ALA A 87 8.79 10.80 16.89
C ALA A 87 10.20 10.22 17.08
N ALA A 88 11.14 10.59 16.21
CA ALA A 88 12.54 10.19 16.31
C ALA A 88 13.18 10.65 17.62
N GLU A 89 12.84 11.86 18.09
CA GLU A 89 13.32 12.39 19.36
C GLU A 89 12.68 11.69 20.56
N VAL A 90 11.37 11.41 20.55
CA VAL A 90 10.71 10.62 21.61
C VAL A 90 11.39 9.26 21.78
N VAL A 91 11.71 8.61 20.66
CA VAL A 91 12.42 7.33 20.68
C VAL A 91 13.83 7.49 21.25
N SER A 92 14.58 8.49 20.78
CA SER A 92 15.96 8.74 21.23
C SER A 92 16.01 9.11 22.72
N ALA A 93 15.11 9.96 23.19
CA ALA A 93 14.98 10.37 24.58
C ALA A 93 14.61 9.18 25.47
N GLY A 94 13.60 8.39 25.11
CA GLY A 94 13.20 7.21 25.88
C GLY A 94 14.35 6.21 26.06
N ARG A 95 15.16 6.00 25.02
CA ARG A 95 16.35 5.14 25.09
C ARG A 95 17.43 5.70 26.02
N ARG A 96 17.69 7.02 25.97
CA ARG A 96 18.64 7.69 26.88
C ARG A 96 18.17 7.61 28.33
N ASP A 97 16.89 7.85 28.59
CA ASP A 97 16.32 7.82 29.92
C ASP A 97 16.35 6.40 30.52
N LEU A 98 15.98 5.39 29.72
CA LEU A 98 16.06 3.99 30.13
C LEU A 98 17.50 3.60 30.48
N GLU A 99 18.49 4.02 29.68
CA GLU A 99 19.89 3.74 29.97
C GLU A 99 20.37 4.43 31.26
N SER A 100 19.93 5.68 31.49
CA SER A 100 20.22 6.40 32.74
C SER A 100 19.67 5.65 33.96
N ILE A 101 18.44 5.13 33.90
CA ILE A 101 17.85 4.35 35.01
C ILE A 101 18.62 3.05 35.23
N ARG A 102 19.00 2.35 34.15
CA ARG A 102 19.79 1.12 34.26
C ARG A 102 21.07 1.38 35.02
N GLN A 103 21.80 2.43 34.65
CA GLN A 103 23.05 2.82 35.30
C GLN A 103 22.87 3.21 36.76
N ALA A 104 21.80 3.96 37.09
CA ALA A 104 21.49 4.35 38.46
C ALA A 104 21.21 3.12 39.34
N VAL A 105 20.36 2.20 38.88
CA VAL A 105 20.01 0.99 39.63
C VAL A 105 21.20 0.04 39.78
N THR A 106 22.00 -0.18 38.73
CA THR A 106 23.17 -1.05 38.83
C THR A 106 24.26 -0.47 39.73
N THR A 107 24.48 0.84 39.68
CA THR A 107 25.44 1.53 40.56
C THR A 107 25.00 1.46 42.01
N ALA A 108 23.72 1.74 42.29
CA ALA A 108 23.18 1.65 43.64
C ALA A 108 23.24 0.22 44.18
N ALA A 109 22.92 -0.79 43.36
CA ALA A 109 23.03 -2.20 43.74
C ALA A 109 24.48 -2.62 44.06
N ALA A 110 25.46 -2.12 43.31
CA ALA A 110 26.88 -2.42 43.53
C ALA A 110 27.43 -1.83 44.83
N ALA A 111 26.80 -0.78 45.38
CA ALA A 111 27.20 -0.14 46.63
C ALA A 111 26.64 -0.84 47.88
N LEU A 112 25.76 -1.83 47.73
CA LEU A 112 25.12 -2.51 48.86
C LEU A 112 26.04 -3.53 49.54
N PRO A 113 25.91 -3.72 50.88
CA PRO A 113 26.65 -4.75 51.60
C PRO A 113 26.23 -6.15 51.14
N THR A 114 27.14 -7.13 51.19
CA THR A 114 26.83 -8.52 50.82
C THR A 114 25.95 -9.21 51.88
N GLY A 115 25.13 -10.17 51.44
CA GLY A 115 24.26 -10.96 52.31
C GLY A 115 22.82 -10.42 52.42
N THR A 116 22.07 -10.96 53.38
CA THR A 116 20.60 -10.75 53.49
C THR A 116 20.18 -9.29 53.73
N VAL A 117 21.04 -8.49 54.36
CA VAL A 117 20.79 -7.05 54.57
C VAL A 117 20.83 -6.28 53.26
N GLY A 118 21.84 -6.54 52.42
CA GLY A 118 21.92 -5.93 51.08
C GLY A 118 20.77 -6.37 50.18
N GLU A 119 20.38 -7.64 50.22
CA GLU A 119 19.22 -8.14 49.46
C GLU A 119 17.92 -7.43 49.84
N ARG A 120 17.71 -7.13 51.14
CA ARG A 120 16.54 -6.36 51.59
C ARG A 120 16.59 -4.91 51.13
N MET A 121 17.77 -4.30 51.12
CA MET A 121 17.97 -2.92 50.65
C MET A 121 17.84 -2.78 49.12
N LEU A 122 18.08 -3.86 48.37
CA LEU A 122 17.97 -3.87 46.91
C LEU A 122 16.52 -3.76 46.41
N TRP A 123 15.56 -4.36 47.13
CA TRP A 123 14.15 -4.37 46.74
C TRP A 123 13.55 -2.99 46.48
N PRO A 124 13.64 -2.00 47.39
CA PRO A 124 13.09 -0.67 47.13
C PRO A 124 13.77 0.05 45.97
N ILE A 125 15.08 -0.14 45.77
CA ILE A 125 15.82 0.46 44.63
C ILE A 125 15.30 -0.10 43.30
N VAL A 126 15.14 -1.43 43.22
CA VAL A 126 14.57 -2.10 42.05
C VAL A 126 13.12 -1.67 41.82
N ALA A 127 12.30 -1.61 42.87
CA ALA A 127 10.91 -1.19 42.76
C ALA A 127 10.77 0.24 42.23
N GLN A 128 11.63 1.16 42.70
CA GLN A 128 11.70 2.53 42.18
C GLN A 128 12.08 2.54 40.69
N GLY A 129 13.16 1.84 40.32
CA GLY A 129 13.61 1.77 38.91
C GLY A 129 12.55 1.19 37.97
N LEU A 130 11.81 0.15 38.40
CA LEU A 130 10.68 -0.40 37.63
C LEU A 130 9.54 0.61 37.47
N GLY A 131 9.26 1.41 38.50
CA GLY A 131 8.29 2.50 38.43
C GLY A 131 8.69 3.58 37.42
N GLU A 132 9.96 3.96 37.41
CA GLU A 132 10.50 4.95 36.47
C GLU A 132 10.49 4.43 35.02
N ILE A 133 10.87 3.16 34.79
CA ILE A 133 10.74 2.49 33.48
C ILE A 133 9.30 2.53 32.99
N THR A 134 8.35 2.17 33.85
CA THR A 134 6.91 2.21 33.51
C THR A 134 6.46 3.62 33.15
N GLY A 135 6.95 4.64 33.88
CA GLY A 135 6.66 6.04 33.61
C GLY A 135 7.18 6.50 32.25
N ILE A 136 8.41 6.12 31.86
CA ILE A 136 8.96 6.44 30.55
C ILE A 136 8.13 5.81 29.44
N VAL A 137 7.88 4.50 29.52
CA VAL A 137 7.14 3.79 28.46
C VAL A 137 5.74 4.39 28.28
N ARG A 138 5.04 4.71 29.38
CA ARG A 138 3.71 5.35 29.31
C ARG A 138 3.75 6.74 28.71
N ARG A 139 4.71 7.59 29.11
CA ARG A 139 4.84 8.95 28.55
C ARG A 139 5.18 8.88 27.07
N SER A 140 6.21 8.11 26.68
CA SER A 140 6.60 7.97 25.29
C SER A 140 5.47 7.39 24.43
N SER A 141 4.68 6.44 24.95
CA SER A 141 3.49 5.94 24.25
C SER A 141 2.45 7.04 24.06
N GLY A 142 2.21 7.88 25.07
CA GLY A 142 1.29 9.01 24.96
C GLY A 142 1.74 10.03 23.93
N ASP A 143 3.04 10.40 23.95
CA ASP A 143 3.63 11.35 23.01
C ASP A 143 3.55 10.82 21.57
N LEU A 144 3.87 9.53 21.35
CA LEU A 144 3.75 8.88 20.03
C LEU A 144 2.30 8.77 19.55
N SER A 145 1.35 8.53 20.44
CA SER A 145 -0.08 8.55 20.09
C SER A 145 -0.55 9.94 19.67
N GLN A 146 -0.09 11.00 20.35
CA GLN A 146 -0.39 12.38 19.96
C GLN A 146 0.22 12.71 18.60
N ILE A 147 1.49 12.35 18.37
CA ILE A 147 2.14 12.52 17.06
C ILE A 147 1.38 11.76 15.97
N GLY A 148 0.95 10.53 16.25
CA GLY A 148 0.13 9.74 15.32
C GLY A 148 -1.17 10.45 14.93
N ALA A 149 -1.87 11.06 15.89
CA ALA A 149 -3.09 11.83 15.62
C ALA A 149 -2.81 13.09 14.78
N GLU A 150 -1.69 13.78 15.00
CA GLU A 150 -1.27 14.91 14.17
C GLU A 150 -0.91 14.48 12.75
N LEU A 151 -0.24 13.33 12.58
CA LEU A 151 0.06 12.76 11.27
C LEU A 151 -1.21 12.39 10.51
N THR A 152 -2.22 11.83 11.17
CA THR A 152 -3.55 11.58 10.57
C THR A 152 -4.19 12.88 10.10
N ARG A 153 -4.18 13.93 10.93
CA ARG A 153 -4.73 15.24 10.55
C ARG A 153 -3.98 15.85 9.36
N ILE A 154 -2.64 15.77 9.34
CA ILE A 154 -1.83 16.22 8.19
C ILE A 154 -2.23 15.45 6.93
N GLY A 155 -2.43 14.13 7.03
CA GLY A 155 -2.92 13.31 5.91
C GLY A 155 -4.29 13.74 5.41
N GLU A 156 -5.21 14.11 6.29
CA GLU A 156 -6.52 14.65 5.91
C GLU A 156 -6.41 16.00 5.19
N GLU A 157 -5.50 16.87 5.64
CA GLU A 157 -5.24 18.16 4.98
C GLU A 157 -4.60 17.98 3.60
N TYR A 158 -3.73 16.99 3.40
CA TYR A 158 -3.26 16.62 2.05
C TYR A 158 -4.41 16.18 1.15
N ARG A 159 -5.32 15.33 1.65
CA ARG A 159 -6.48 14.85 0.90
C ARG A 159 -7.38 16.00 0.44
N GLN A 160 -7.67 16.94 1.34
CA GLN A 160 -8.46 18.13 1.03
C GLN A 160 -7.82 18.98 -0.08
N LEU A 161 -6.49 19.10 -0.10
CA LEU A 161 -5.78 19.81 -1.17
C LEU A 161 -5.77 19.03 -2.49
N SER A 162 -5.72 17.69 -2.46
CA SER A 162 -5.79 16.87 -3.68
C SER A 162 -7.18 16.84 -4.32
N GLU A 163 -8.24 17.02 -3.54
CA GLU A 163 -9.63 17.07 -4.00
C GLU A 163 -10.03 18.43 -4.60
N GLN A 164 -9.15 19.44 -4.51
CA GLN A 164 -9.40 20.77 -5.07
C GLN A 164 -9.56 20.69 -6.60
N LYS A 165 -10.81 20.84 -7.07
CA LYS A 165 -11.11 20.92 -8.50
C LYS A 165 -10.76 22.30 -9.04
N PHE A 166 -9.95 22.34 -10.10
CA PHE A 166 -9.60 23.57 -10.79
C PHE A 166 -10.71 24.01 -11.75
N GLY A 167 -11.08 25.29 -11.70
CA GLY A 167 -11.85 25.91 -12.79
C GLY A 167 -13.32 25.51 -12.90
N GLY A 168 -13.93 25.01 -11.82
CA GLY A 168 -15.38 24.81 -11.68
C GLY A 168 -16.02 24.09 -12.87
N GLY A 169 -15.83 22.77 -12.97
CA GLY A 169 -16.45 21.83 -13.92
C GLY A 169 -17.31 22.45 -15.02
N LEU A 170 -16.75 22.58 -16.22
CA LEU A 170 -17.44 23.11 -17.39
C LEU A 170 -18.68 22.26 -17.73
N PRO A 171 -19.81 22.85 -18.15
CA PRO A 171 -21.01 22.10 -18.56
C PRO A 171 -20.81 21.45 -19.94
N GLU A 172 -21.24 20.19 -20.07
CA GLU A 172 -21.22 19.40 -21.30
C GLU A 172 -21.93 20.10 -22.47
N GLN A 173 -21.31 20.07 -23.65
CA GLN A 173 -21.93 20.45 -24.92
C GLN A 173 -22.36 19.19 -25.68
N PRO A 174 -23.50 19.22 -26.42
CA PRO A 174 -24.05 18.03 -27.04
C PRO A 174 -23.28 17.65 -28.33
N ALA A 175 -23.11 16.34 -28.53
CA ALA A 175 -22.44 15.75 -29.68
C ALA A 175 -23.19 15.99 -31.00
N GLY A 176 -22.44 16.35 -32.05
CA GLY A 176 -22.94 16.50 -33.42
C GLY A 176 -22.93 15.19 -34.20
N GLU A 177 -23.97 15.01 -35.02
CA GLU A 177 -24.25 13.83 -35.86
C GLU A 177 -23.18 13.56 -36.94
N ALA A 178 -22.95 12.27 -37.23
CA ALA A 178 -22.23 11.78 -38.42
C ALA A 178 -23.17 10.92 -39.29
N PRO A 179 -23.07 10.96 -40.64
CA PRO A 179 -23.98 10.21 -41.52
C PRO A 179 -23.35 8.94 -42.15
N GLY A 180 -24.20 7.92 -42.34
CA GLY A 180 -24.19 7.05 -43.54
C GLY A 180 -23.87 5.56 -43.35
N GLU A 181 -24.92 4.73 -43.46
CA GLU A 181 -24.96 3.24 -43.55
C GLU A 181 -24.24 2.70 -44.82
N GLU A 182 -23.59 1.53 -44.81
CA GLU A 182 -24.10 0.14 -45.09
C GLU A 182 -22.88 -0.84 -45.18
N PRO A 183 -22.99 -2.20 -45.25
CA PRO A 183 -24.11 -3.11 -44.96
C PRO A 183 -23.75 -4.26 -43.97
N GLU A 184 -24.79 -5.02 -43.62
CA GLU A 184 -24.93 -6.08 -42.61
C GLU A 184 -24.11 -7.37 -42.86
N HIS A 185 -23.48 -7.88 -41.79
CA HIS A 185 -23.03 -9.27 -41.65
C HIS A 185 -23.29 -9.76 -40.20
N GLU A 186 -24.11 -10.81 -40.10
CA GLU A 186 -24.31 -11.78 -39.00
C GLU A 186 -24.03 -11.30 -37.55
N ASP A 187 -25.06 -10.69 -36.96
CA ASP A 187 -25.46 -10.62 -35.54
C ASP A 187 -24.50 -11.13 -34.44
N GLU A 188 -23.37 -10.46 -34.25
CA GLU A 188 -22.76 -10.34 -32.91
C GLU A 188 -23.12 -8.96 -32.35
N ASP A 189 -23.68 -8.91 -31.13
CA ASP A 189 -23.91 -7.64 -30.45
C ASP A 189 -22.57 -6.88 -30.40
N PRO A 190 -22.46 -5.67 -30.98
CA PRO A 190 -21.20 -4.93 -31.03
C PRO A 190 -20.54 -4.76 -29.66
N ALA A 191 -21.33 -4.71 -28.58
CA ALA A 191 -20.82 -4.65 -27.22
C ALA A 191 -20.20 -5.99 -26.75
N GLU A 192 -20.82 -7.11 -27.09
CA GLU A 192 -20.30 -8.45 -26.77
C GLU A 192 -19.03 -8.76 -27.56
N ALA A 193 -18.99 -8.39 -28.85
CA ALA A 193 -17.79 -8.52 -29.68
C ALA A 193 -16.62 -7.66 -29.17
N GLU A 194 -16.90 -6.51 -28.58
CA GLU A 194 -15.87 -5.68 -27.93
C GLU A 194 -15.36 -6.32 -26.64
N ARG A 195 -16.26 -6.87 -25.81
CA ARG A 195 -15.88 -7.62 -24.60
C ARG A 195 -15.00 -8.83 -24.93
N ASP A 196 -15.25 -9.51 -26.05
CA ASP A 196 -14.44 -10.66 -26.47
C ASP A 196 -13.06 -10.23 -26.98
N ARG A 197 -12.97 -9.18 -27.79
CA ARG A 197 -11.69 -8.57 -28.18
C ARG A 197 -10.86 -8.17 -26.97
N ARG A 198 -11.51 -7.62 -25.95
CA ARG A 198 -10.83 -7.20 -24.72
C ARG A 198 -10.18 -8.38 -23.97
N LEU A 199 -10.75 -9.58 -23.99
CA LEU A 199 -10.14 -10.76 -23.38
C LEU A 199 -8.83 -11.16 -24.09
N GLU A 200 -8.77 -11.02 -25.42
CA GLU A 200 -7.55 -11.26 -26.19
C GLU A 200 -6.47 -10.21 -25.90
N GLU A 201 -6.86 -8.94 -25.75
CA GLU A 201 -5.96 -7.87 -25.31
C GLU A 201 -5.41 -8.12 -23.92
N ILE A 202 -6.26 -8.50 -22.96
CA ILE A 202 -5.82 -8.82 -21.60
C ILE A 202 -4.80 -9.95 -21.62
N MET A 203 -5.10 -11.05 -22.33
CA MET A 203 -4.16 -12.16 -22.48
C MET A 203 -2.80 -11.75 -23.06
N ARG A 204 -2.78 -10.76 -23.96
CA ARG A 204 -1.55 -10.31 -24.62
C ARG A 204 -0.75 -9.32 -23.76
N ASP A 205 -1.44 -8.37 -23.13
CA ASP A 205 -0.81 -7.19 -22.54
C ASP A 205 -0.47 -7.40 -21.06
N TYR A 206 -1.21 -8.28 -20.37
CA TYR A 206 -0.97 -8.64 -18.98
C TYR A 206 -0.07 -9.88 -18.91
N GLN A 207 1.19 -9.70 -19.31
CA GLN A 207 2.24 -10.72 -19.20
C GLN A 207 3.52 -10.08 -18.67
N VAL A 208 4.22 -10.73 -17.74
CA VAL A 208 5.45 -10.21 -17.14
C VAL A 208 6.61 -11.20 -17.30
N GLY A 209 7.80 -10.68 -17.60
CA GLY A 209 9.00 -11.52 -17.61
C GLY A 209 9.33 -12.07 -16.23
N GLU A 210 9.93 -13.26 -16.17
CA GLU A 210 10.46 -13.83 -14.92
C GLU A 210 11.37 -12.83 -14.19
N ASP A 211 11.32 -12.82 -12.86
CA ASP A 211 12.20 -11.97 -12.05
C ASP A 211 13.67 -12.28 -12.41
N PRO A 212 14.49 -11.28 -12.79
CA PRO A 212 15.84 -11.49 -13.27
C PRO A 212 16.77 -12.13 -12.23
N ASP A 213 16.45 -11.99 -10.94
CA ASP A 213 17.17 -12.58 -9.82
C ASP A 213 16.51 -13.88 -9.31
N GLY A 214 15.41 -14.30 -9.95
CA GLY A 214 14.69 -15.55 -9.68
C GLY A 214 13.93 -15.56 -8.36
N VAL A 215 13.62 -16.78 -7.91
CA VAL A 215 12.87 -17.04 -6.67
C VAL A 215 13.81 -17.32 -5.51
N ILE A 216 13.50 -16.75 -4.35
CA ILE A 216 14.28 -16.89 -3.12
C ILE A 216 13.44 -17.48 -1.99
N GLU A 217 14.13 -18.07 -1.02
CA GLU A 217 13.54 -18.45 0.27
C GLU A 217 13.68 -17.26 1.23
N TRP A 218 12.67 -16.39 1.25
CA TRP A 218 12.70 -15.17 2.07
C TRP A 218 12.35 -15.47 3.53
N LYS A 219 13.04 -14.79 4.46
CA LYS A 219 12.84 -14.91 5.91
C LYS A 219 12.68 -13.53 6.51
N SER A 220 11.58 -13.32 7.22
CA SER A 220 11.36 -12.06 7.94
C SER A 220 12.47 -11.80 8.97
N GLY A 221 12.85 -10.54 9.14
CA GLY A 221 13.99 -10.18 10.00
C GLY A 221 13.73 -10.44 11.49
N GLY A 222 14.80 -10.75 12.25
CA GLY A 222 14.76 -10.82 13.71
C GLY A 222 14.00 -12.02 14.29
N LEU A 223 13.38 -11.84 15.46
CA LEU A 223 12.65 -12.90 16.19
C LEU A 223 11.41 -13.41 15.45
N VAL A 224 10.86 -12.61 14.53
CA VAL A 224 9.65 -12.95 13.74
C VAL A 224 9.97 -14.06 12.73
N GLY A 225 11.08 -13.97 11.99
CA GLY A 225 11.46 -15.03 11.03
C GLY A 225 11.85 -16.35 11.68
N MET A 226 12.19 -16.33 12.97
CA MET A 226 12.41 -17.55 13.75
C MET A 226 11.10 -18.28 14.11
N LEU A 227 9.96 -17.58 14.06
CA LEU A 227 8.64 -18.09 14.43
C LEU A 227 7.73 -18.37 13.22
N THR A 228 7.86 -17.61 12.15
CA THR A 228 6.92 -17.66 11.00
C THR A 228 7.36 -18.60 9.87
N GLY A 229 8.56 -19.17 9.94
CA GLY A 229 9.14 -19.96 8.85
C GLY A 229 9.60 -19.11 7.67
N SER A 230 10.19 -19.77 6.67
CA SER A 230 10.55 -19.17 5.38
C SER A 230 9.37 -19.21 4.41
N LYS A 231 9.33 -18.23 3.50
CA LYS A 231 8.34 -18.15 2.42
C LYS A 231 9.07 -18.05 1.08
N GLU A 232 8.62 -18.82 0.11
CA GLU A 232 9.09 -18.71 -1.27
C GLU A 232 8.43 -17.49 -1.93
N MET A 233 9.23 -16.64 -2.56
CA MET A 233 8.79 -15.43 -3.27
C MET A 233 9.88 -14.98 -4.26
N THR A 234 9.57 -14.10 -5.20
CA THR A 234 10.59 -13.54 -6.09
C THR A 234 11.59 -12.68 -5.32
N ALA A 235 12.80 -12.56 -5.85
CA ALA A 235 13.86 -11.75 -5.23
C ALA A 235 13.44 -10.28 -5.09
N THR A 236 12.68 -9.74 -6.05
CA THR A 236 12.13 -8.38 -5.95
C THR A 236 11.11 -8.25 -4.84
N GLU A 237 10.17 -9.21 -4.70
CA GLU A 237 9.24 -9.23 -3.55
C GLU A 237 10.00 -9.24 -2.22
N GLY A 238 11.05 -10.06 -2.09
CA GLY A 238 11.85 -10.14 -0.86
C GLY A 238 12.51 -8.83 -0.48
N ARG A 239 13.08 -8.11 -1.46
CA ARG A 239 13.65 -6.77 -1.23
C ARG A 239 12.58 -5.77 -0.80
N MET A 240 11.43 -5.77 -1.46
CA MET A 240 10.32 -4.88 -1.10
C MET A 240 9.79 -5.19 0.30
N MET A 241 9.70 -6.46 0.69
CA MET A 241 9.33 -6.88 2.04
C MET A 241 10.34 -6.41 3.09
N ASP A 242 11.64 -6.43 2.80
CA ASP A 242 12.68 -5.94 3.70
C ASP A 242 12.58 -4.42 3.92
N GLU A 243 12.21 -3.66 2.88
CA GLU A 243 12.05 -2.20 2.93
C GLU A 243 10.86 -1.74 3.79
N LEU A 244 9.79 -2.53 3.87
CA LEU A 244 8.62 -2.26 4.71
C LEU A 244 8.93 -2.23 6.21
N GLY A 245 9.99 -2.91 6.64
CA GLY A 245 10.29 -3.15 8.06
C GLY A 245 9.21 -3.98 8.77
N LEU A 246 9.42 -4.27 10.07
CA LEU A 246 8.60 -5.24 10.80
C LEU A 246 7.09 -4.90 10.87
N PHE A 247 6.73 -3.61 10.91
CA PHE A 247 5.33 -3.21 10.96
C PHE A 247 4.64 -3.39 9.61
N GLY A 248 5.25 -2.93 8.51
CA GLY A 248 4.69 -3.15 7.18
C GLY A 248 4.66 -4.63 6.79
N GLN A 249 5.67 -5.41 7.20
CA GLN A 249 5.64 -6.88 7.03
C GLN A 249 4.47 -7.54 7.77
N ARG A 250 4.15 -7.09 8.99
CA ARG A 250 2.99 -7.57 9.74
C ARG A 250 1.68 -7.17 9.07
N ASP A 251 1.57 -5.94 8.58
CA ASP A 251 0.37 -5.49 7.87
C ASP A 251 0.16 -6.30 6.58
N MET A 252 1.24 -6.59 5.85
CA MET A 252 1.20 -7.44 4.66
C MET A 252 0.71 -8.86 4.98
N GLN A 253 1.19 -9.46 6.08
CA GLN A 253 0.68 -10.76 6.54
C GLN A 253 -0.82 -10.72 6.85
N GLN A 254 -1.31 -9.65 7.49
CA GLN A 254 -2.73 -9.48 7.76
C GLN A 254 -3.54 -9.29 6.49
N ILE A 255 -3.01 -8.54 5.51
CA ILE A 255 -3.63 -8.31 4.21
C ILE A 255 -3.78 -9.63 3.43
N VAL A 256 -2.73 -10.45 3.39
CA VAL A 256 -2.77 -11.78 2.73
C VAL A 256 -3.80 -12.70 3.39
N GLU A 257 -3.80 -12.80 4.72
CA GLU A 257 -4.75 -13.63 5.45
C GLU A 257 -6.19 -13.16 5.21
N GLN A 258 -6.42 -11.85 5.32
CA GLN A 258 -7.75 -11.27 5.16
C GLN A 258 -8.29 -11.45 3.74
N ALA A 259 -7.45 -11.29 2.71
CA ALA A 259 -7.86 -11.51 1.33
C ALA A 259 -8.29 -12.96 1.09
N ARG A 260 -7.53 -13.93 1.63
CA ARG A 260 -7.84 -15.37 1.54
C ARG A 260 -9.12 -15.72 2.30
N GLU A 261 -9.28 -15.22 3.53
CA GLU A 261 -10.47 -15.49 4.35
C GLU A 261 -11.75 -14.96 3.69
N GLU A 262 -11.75 -13.72 3.21
CA GLU A 262 -12.92 -13.13 2.55
C GLU A 262 -13.20 -13.77 1.18
N ALA A 263 -12.17 -14.16 0.43
CA ALA A 263 -12.34 -14.94 -0.81
C ALA A 263 -13.07 -16.25 -0.54
N ASN A 264 -12.60 -17.04 0.43
CA ASN A 264 -13.20 -18.33 0.80
C ASN A 264 -14.63 -18.22 1.32
N LYS A 265 -14.96 -17.08 1.94
CA LYS A 265 -16.31 -16.79 2.45
C LYS A 265 -17.28 -16.39 1.33
N ARG A 266 -16.85 -15.53 0.40
CA ARG A 266 -17.72 -14.94 -0.64
C ARG A 266 -17.81 -15.80 -1.89
N PHE A 267 -16.71 -16.47 -2.24
CA PHE A 267 -16.58 -17.39 -3.37
C PHE A 267 -15.92 -18.69 -2.90
N PRO A 268 -16.67 -19.58 -2.21
CA PRO A 268 -16.13 -20.86 -1.75
C PRO A 268 -15.50 -21.65 -2.90
N PRO A 269 -14.26 -22.14 -2.75
CA PRO A 269 -13.54 -22.77 -3.85
C PRO A 269 -14.19 -24.09 -4.28
N PRO A 270 -14.51 -24.27 -5.57
CA PRO A 270 -15.08 -25.53 -6.07
C PRO A 270 -14.08 -26.67 -5.85
N GLU A 271 -14.53 -27.74 -5.21
CA GLU A 271 -13.69 -28.90 -4.85
C GLU A 271 -12.43 -28.56 -4.03
N GLY A 272 -12.41 -27.40 -3.37
CA GLY A 272 -11.25 -26.90 -2.62
C GLY A 272 -10.14 -26.30 -3.48
N ARG A 273 -10.35 -26.12 -4.78
CA ARG A 273 -9.42 -25.44 -5.68
C ARG A 273 -9.61 -23.93 -5.61
N GLU A 274 -8.60 -23.22 -5.14
CA GLU A 274 -8.62 -21.77 -4.92
C GLU A 274 -7.92 -20.96 -6.03
N ILE A 275 -7.50 -21.63 -7.11
CA ILE A 275 -6.74 -21.02 -8.22
C ILE A 275 -7.59 -20.95 -9.49
N ASP A 276 -7.31 -20.00 -10.37
CA ASP A 276 -7.88 -19.83 -11.71
C ASP A 276 -9.40 -19.56 -11.77
N ASN A 277 -10.03 -19.27 -10.62
CA ASN A 277 -11.49 -19.15 -10.50
C ASN A 277 -11.93 -17.89 -9.75
N HIS A 278 -13.23 -17.71 -9.51
CA HIS A 278 -13.77 -16.51 -8.85
C HIS A 278 -13.21 -16.26 -7.46
N ASN A 279 -12.83 -17.30 -6.72
CA ASN A 279 -12.11 -17.17 -5.46
C ASN A 279 -10.77 -16.46 -5.67
N ASP A 280 -10.05 -16.87 -6.71
CA ASP A 280 -8.75 -16.33 -7.07
C ASP A 280 -8.86 -14.89 -7.55
N ALA A 281 -9.78 -14.63 -8.49
CA ALA A 281 -10.08 -13.30 -8.99
C ALA A 281 -10.42 -12.31 -7.86
N PHE A 282 -11.30 -12.72 -6.94
CA PHE A 282 -11.62 -11.93 -5.75
C PHE A 282 -10.39 -11.72 -4.87
N ARG A 283 -9.64 -12.79 -4.59
CA ARG A 283 -8.46 -12.75 -3.70
C ARG A 283 -7.42 -11.77 -4.23
N HIS A 284 -7.10 -11.83 -5.52
CA HIS A 284 -6.12 -10.96 -6.18
C HIS A 284 -6.57 -9.49 -6.20
N ALA A 285 -7.82 -9.24 -6.61
CA ALA A 285 -8.38 -7.89 -6.60
C ALA A 285 -8.44 -7.29 -5.19
N TYR A 286 -8.94 -8.04 -4.20
CA TYR A 286 -9.05 -7.52 -2.83
C TYR A 286 -7.68 -7.38 -2.14
N TRP A 287 -6.75 -8.30 -2.40
CA TRP A 287 -5.37 -8.19 -1.97
C TRP A 287 -4.72 -6.89 -2.49
N ASN A 288 -4.86 -6.61 -3.79
CA ASN A 288 -4.35 -5.38 -4.39
C ASN A 288 -5.07 -4.12 -3.91
N ALA A 289 -6.38 -4.18 -3.66
CA ALA A 289 -7.12 -3.07 -3.07
C ALA A 289 -6.59 -2.70 -1.67
N LEU A 290 -6.38 -3.71 -0.82
CA LEU A 290 -5.84 -3.52 0.53
C LEU A 290 -4.39 -3.04 0.52
N MET A 291 -3.55 -3.58 -0.37
CA MET A 291 -2.17 -3.10 -0.55
C MET A 291 -2.15 -1.65 -1.04
N THR A 292 -3.03 -1.29 -1.96
CA THR A 292 -3.13 0.08 -2.49
C THR A 292 -3.52 1.07 -1.40
N GLN A 293 -4.53 0.75 -0.58
CA GLN A 293 -4.89 1.59 0.56
C GLN A 293 -3.77 1.69 1.60
N ARG A 294 -2.98 0.62 1.81
CA ARG A 294 -1.97 0.57 2.87
C ARG A 294 -0.62 1.15 2.47
N PHE A 295 -0.15 0.84 1.26
CA PHE A 295 1.21 1.08 0.77
C PHE A 295 1.25 1.98 -0.46
N GLY A 296 0.10 2.28 -1.07
CA GLY A 296 -0.03 3.09 -2.28
C GLY A 296 -0.07 2.24 -3.55
N ASP A 297 -0.71 2.79 -4.59
CA ASP A 297 -0.93 2.14 -5.89
C ASP A 297 0.38 1.71 -6.55
N GLU A 298 1.34 2.63 -6.71
CA GLU A 298 2.64 2.31 -7.33
C GLU A 298 3.42 1.21 -6.59
N TRP A 299 3.27 1.13 -5.27
CA TRP A 299 3.92 0.09 -4.49
C TRP A 299 3.22 -1.25 -4.69
N ALA A 300 1.88 -1.24 -4.65
CA ALA A 300 1.04 -2.42 -4.84
C ALA A 300 1.24 -3.02 -6.25
N GLU A 301 1.28 -2.17 -7.29
CA GLU A 301 1.58 -2.58 -8.66
C GLU A 301 2.94 -3.28 -8.74
N LYS A 302 4.02 -2.63 -8.28
CA LYS A 302 5.37 -3.23 -8.33
C LYS A 302 5.46 -4.55 -7.57
N PHE A 303 4.81 -4.63 -6.40
CA PHE A 303 4.81 -5.85 -5.60
C PHE A 303 4.05 -6.97 -6.29
N ALA A 304 2.84 -6.69 -6.78
CA ALA A 304 1.99 -7.67 -7.45
C ALA A 304 2.60 -8.14 -8.77
N THR A 305 3.15 -7.22 -9.58
CA THR A 305 3.88 -7.59 -10.81
C THR A 305 5.09 -8.47 -10.51
N ALA A 306 5.84 -8.19 -9.44
CA ALA A 306 6.94 -9.05 -9.01
C ALA A 306 6.45 -10.41 -8.48
N HIS A 307 5.25 -10.50 -7.90
CA HIS A 307 4.63 -11.75 -7.46
C HIS A 307 4.33 -12.69 -8.63
N GLU A 308 3.88 -12.13 -9.76
CA GLU A 308 3.55 -12.92 -10.96
C GLU A 308 4.79 -13.33 -11.77
N GLY A 309 5.94 -12.69 -11.57
CA GLY A 309 7.22 -12.98 -12.24
C GLY A 309 7.92 -14.28 -11.80
N ILE A 310 7.16 -15.32 -11.44
CA ILE A 310 7.70 -16.63 -11.06
C ILE A 310 8.03 -17.49 -12.30
N PRO A 311 9.04 -18.39 -12.21
CA PRO A 311 9.42 -19.21 -13.36
C PRO A 311 8.29 -20.11 -13.86
N ARG A 312 8.08 -20.10 -15.18
CA ARG A 312 7.05 -20.90 -15.87
C ARG A 312 5.61 -20.65 -15.39
N ASN A 313 5.26 -19.41 -15.09
CA ASN A 313 3.86 -19.06 -14.88
C ASN A 313 3.02 -19.39 -16.13
N TYR A 314 1.79 -19.85 -15.92
CA TYR A 314 0.88 -20.22 -17.00
C TYR A 314 0.24 -18.95 -17.54
N ALA A 315 0.34 -18.69 -18.84
CA ALA A 315 -0.01 -17.39 -19.43
C ALA A 315 -1.46 -16.94 -19.12
N ALA A 316 -2.40 -17.88 -19.04
CA ALA A 316 -3.78 -17.56 -18.66
C ALA A 316 -3.94 -17.18 -17.19
N SER A 317 -3.19 -17.82 -16.28
CA SER A 317 -3.20 -17.52 -14.84
C SER A 317 -2.54 -16.16 -14.60
N GLU A 318 -1.36 -15.94 -15.20
CA GLU A 318 -0.63 -14.68 -15.10
C GLU A 318 -1.46 -13.47 -15.58
N ALA A 319 -2.10 -13.58 -16.75
CA ALA A 319 -2.94 -12.50 -17.26
C ALA A 319 -4.18 -12.26 -16.39
N MET A 320 -4.79 -13.32 -15.86
CA MET A 320 -5.91 -13.21 -14.94
C MET A 320 -5.50 -12.43 -13.68
N ASP A 321 -4.40 -12.84 -13.07
CA ASP A 321 -3.94 -12.28 -11.80
C ASP A 321 -3.49 -10.84 -11.98
N LEU A 322 -2.66 -10.52 -12.97
CA LEU A 322 -2.24 -9.14 -13.26
C LEU A 322 -3.41 -8.21 -13.56
N PHE A 323 -4.41 -8.66 -14.34
CA PHE A 323 -5.60 -7.86 -14.65
C PHE A 323 -6.47 -7.63 -13.42
N ASN A 324 -6.80 -8.70 -12.68
CA ASN A 324 -7.62 -8.59 -11.48
C ASN A 324 -6.91 -7.80 -10.37
N ASN A 325 -5.58 -7.90 -10.29
CA ASN A 325 -4.75 -7.04 -9.44
C ASN A 325 -5.00 -5.56 -9.77
N GLU A 326 -4.95 -5.17 -11.05
CA GLU A 326 -5.23 -3.78 -11.48
C GLU A 326 -6.67 -3.34 -11.15
N VAL A 327 -7.68 -4.18 -11.40
CA VAL A 327 -9.07 -3.90 -11.01
C VAL A 327 -9.15 -3.57 -9.52
N GLY A 328 -8.49 -4.36 -8.68
CA GLY A 328 -8.38 -4.11 -7.24
C GLY A 328 -7.76 -2.77 -6.88
N ARG A 329 -6.63 -2.41 -7.51
CA ARG A 329 -5.96 -1.12 -7.28
C ARG A 329 -6.86 0.04 -7.70
N ASN A 330 -7.51 -0.05 -8.86
CA ASN A 330 -8.43 0.96 -9.35
C ASN A 330 -9.63 1.17 -8.41
N LEU A 331 -10.20 0.08 -7.87
CA LEU A 331 -11.27 0.18 -6.88
C LEU A 331 -10.81 0.88 -5.59
N ALA A 332 -9.60 0.59 -5.10
CA ALA A 332 -9.05 1.26 -3.93
C ALA A 332 -8.71 2.74 -4.18
N VAL A 333 -8.19 3.08 -5.36
CA VAL A 333 -7.94 4.48 -5.77
C VAL A 333 -9.25 5.25 -5.87
N ALA A 334 -10.30 4.65 -6.42
CA ALA A 334 -11.63 5.26 -6.52
C ALA A 334 -12.34 5.37 -5.16
N ASN A 335 -11.97 4.53 -4.19
CA ASN A 335 -12.60 4.44 -2.86
C ASN A 335 -11.54 4.48 -1.74
N PRO A 336 -10.78 5.57 -1.60
CA PRO A 336 -9.63 5.63 -0.71
C PRO A 336 -10.01 5.53 0.78
N ASP A 337 -11.22 5.96 1.13
CA ASP A 337 -11.73 5.96 2.50
C ASP A 337 -12.67 4.78 2.80
N ALA A 338 -12.91 3.87 1.83
CA ALA A 338 -13.72 2.69 2.07
C ALA A 338 -13.08 1.82 3.15
N SER A 339 -13.89 1.39 4.11
CA SER A 339 -13.48 0.36 5.07
C SER A 339 -13.11 -0.92 4.33
N LYS A 340 -12.39 -1.80 5.02
CA LYS A 340 -12.02 -3.10 4.46
C LYS A 340 -13.25 -3.92 4.03
N ASP A 341 -14.32 -3.89 4.81
CA ASP A 341 -15.57 -4.59 4.49
C ASP A 341 -16.26 -3.98 3.28
N GLU A 342 -16.29 -2.64 3.17
CA GLU A 342 -16.83 -1.94 2.00
C GLU A 342 -16.01 -2.21 0.73
N LEU A 343 -14.68 -2.22 0.83
CA LEU A 343 -13.83 -2.63 -0.29
C LEU A 343 -14.06 -4.08 -0.70
N ALA A 344 -14.22 -5.00 0.27
CA ALA A 344 -14.56 -6.38 -0.03
C ALA A 344 -15.92 -6.49 -0.73
N ASP A 345 -16.90 -5.67 -0.34
CA ASP A 345 -18.21 -5.60 -1.00
C ASP A 345 -18.12 -5.04 -2.43
N LEU A 346 -17.26 -4.05 -2.66
CA LEU A 346 -17.01 -3.49 -4.00
C LEU A 346 -16.29 -4.50 -4.91
N VAL A 347 -15.28 -5.20 -4.39
CA VAL A 347 -14.59 -6.26 -5.15
C VAL A 347 -15.53 -7.43 -5.43
N GLU A 348 -16.39 -7.82 -4.48
CA GLU A 348 -17.40 -8.85 -4.74
C GLU A 348 -18.35 -8.43 -5.87
N GLN A 349 -18.79 -7.17 -5.88
CA GLN A 349 -19.62 -6.65 -6.96
C GLN A 349 -18.89 -6.69 -8.30
N ALA A 350 -17.63 -6.25 -8.36
CA ALA A 350 -16.82 -6.31 -9.58
C ALA A 350 -16.72 -7.75 -10.13
N VAL A 351 -16.49 -8.73 -9.25
CA VAL A 351 -16.45 -10.14 -9.64
C VAL A 351 -17.81 -10.64 -10.14
N ARG A 352 -18.92 -10.23 -9.51
CA ARG A 352 -20.28 -10.66 -9.92
C ARG A 352 -20.76 -9.96 -11.19
N ASN A 353 -20.29 -8.76 -11.47
CA ASN A 353 -20.71 -7.95 -12.61
C ASN A 353 -19.91 -8.23 -13.89
N GLY A 354 -18.84 -9.01 -13.80
CA GLY A 354 -18.00 -9.32 -14.96
C GLY A 354 -16.93 -8.27 -15.24
N ASP A 355 -16.54 -7.49 -14.23
CA ASP A 355 -15.45 -6.52 -14.31
C ASP A 355 -14.08 -7.19 -14.10
N THR A 356 -14.08 -8.44 -13.61
CA THR A 356 -12.90 -9.30 -13.47
C THR A 356 -12.93 -10.46 -14.45
N VAL A 357 -11.80 -11.14 -14.60
CA VAL A 357 -11.66 -12.31 -15.47
C VAL A 357 -11.29 -13.56 -14.68
N VAL A 358 -11.61 -14.73 -15.23
CA VAL A 358 -11.25 -16.05 -14.71
C VAL A 358 -10.76 -16.94 -15.85
N VAL A 359 -10.15 -18.10 -15.56
CA VAL A 359 -9.67 -18.99 -16.62
C VAL A 359 -10.81 -19.80 -17.23
N ARG A 360 -10.88 -19.82 -18.57
CA ARG A 360 -11.83 -20.60 -19.36
C ARG A 360 -11.71 -22.10 -19.08
N PRO A 361 -12.78 -22.90 -19.27
CA PRO A 361 -12.77 -24.35 -19.01
C PRO A 361 -11.66 -25.13 -19.73
N ASP A 362 -11.19 -24.63 -20.88
CA ASP A 362 -10.12 -25.24 -21.67
C ASP A 362 -8.72 -25.04 -21.06
N GLY A 363 -8.58 -24.10 -20.10
CA GLY A 363 -7.32 -23.76 -19.46
C GLY A 363 -6.38 -22.91 -20.31
N GLN A 364 -6.83 -22.40 -21.47
CA GLN A 364 -5.97 -21.71 -22.44
C GLN A 364 -6.21 -20.20 -22.53
N GLY A 365 -7.34 -19.70 -22.04
CA GLY A 365 -7.68 -18.29 -22.12
C GLY A 365 -8.55 -17.80 -20.97
N LEU A 366 -9.02 -16.57 -21.08
CA LEU A 366 -9.78 -15.86 -20.05
C LEU A 366 -11.25 -15.70 -20.42
N GLU A 367 -12.13 -15.80 -19.45
CA GLU A 367 -13.55 -15.47 -19.56
C GLU A 367 -13.93 -14.41 -18.54
N TRP A 368 -14.90 -13.55 -18.86
CA TRP A 368 -15.44 -12.62 -17.86
C TRP A 368 -16.14 -13.39 -16.73
N SER A 369 -15.94 -12.93 -15.51
CA SER A 369 -16.40 -13.63 -14.31
C SER A 369 -17.94 -13.77 -14.21
N ASP A 370 -18.73 -12.95 -14.91
CA ASP A 370 -20.19 -13.06 -14.97
C ASP A 370 -20.69 -14.10 -15.99
N ARG A 371 -19.85 -14.50 -16.95
CA ARG A 371 -20.23 -15.40 -18.05
C ARG A 371 -20.00 -16.87 -17.76
N ILE A 372 -19.36 -17.19 -16.63
CA ILE A 372 -19.03 -18.55 -16.25
C ILE A 372 -19.26 -18.79 -14.76
N THR A 373 -19.73 -20.00 -14.43
CA THR A 373 -19.93 -20.41 -13.03
C THR A 373 -18.60 -20.83 -12.40
N PRO A 374 -18.42 -20.66 -11.08
CA PRO A 374 -17.20 -21.09 -10.39
C PRO A 374 -16.81 -22.54 -10.69
N GLU A 375 -17.78 -23.45 -10.74
CA GLU A 375 -17.57 -24.89 -10.99
C GLU A 375 -17.10 -25.20 -12.42
N SER A 376 -17.29 -24.27 -13.36
CA SER A 376 -16.96 -24.47 -14.78
C SER A 376 -15.60 -23.88 -15.17
N THR A 377 -14.94 -23.14 -14.27
CA THR A 377 -13.62 -22.54 -14.52
C THR A 377 -12.55 -23.61 -14.79
N GLY A 378 -11.58 -23.28 -15.65
CA GLY A 378 -10.55 -24.22 -16.07
C GLY A 378 -9.34 -24.29 -15.13
N ASP A 379 -8.36 -25.07 -15.58
CA ASP A 379 -7.07 -25.26 -14.95
C ASP A 379 -6.00 -24.81 -15.96
N SER A 380 -5.33 -23.71 -15.63
CA SER A 380 -4.37 -23.02 -16.49
C SER A 380 -3.10 -23.83 -16.74
N SER A 381 -2.88 -24.94 -16.02
CA SER A 381 -1.71 -25.83 -16.22
C SER A 381 -1.62 -26.45 -17.62
N ARG A 382 -2.66 -26.26 -18.43
CA ARG A 382 -2.78 -26.67 -19.83
C ARG A 382 -2.34 -25.60 -20.82
N SER A 383 -2.12 -24.37 -20.39
CA SER A 383 -1.54 -23.30 -21.22
C SER A 383 -0.01 -23.39 -21.25
N ALA A 384 0.60 -22.94 -22.35
CA ALA A 384 2.05 -22.81 -22.42
C ALA A 384 2.48 -21.49 -21.78
N PRO A 385 3.58 -21.44 -21.02
CA PRO A 385 4.20 -20.18 -20.63
C PRO A 385 4.54 -19.35 -21.87
N VAL A 386 4.34 -18.04 -21.80
CA VAL A 386 4.73 -17.09 -22.86
C VAL A 386 5.89 -16.25 -22.31
N ASP A 387 6.91 -15.98 -23.12
CA ASP A 387 7.99 -15.07 -22.74
C ASP A 387 7.40 -13.65 -22.56
N GLY A 388 7.23 -13.21 -21.31
CA GLY A 388 6.70 -11.89 -20.98
C GLY A 388 7.61 -10.74 -21.44
N GLN A 389 7.06 -9.53 -21.54
CA GLN A 389 7.86 -8.36 -21.87
C GLN A 389 8.72 -7.93 -20.66
N ILE A 390 9.97 -7.53 -20.91
CA ILE A 390 10.83 -6.89 -19.90
C ILE A 390 10.14 -5.59 -19.44
N PRO A 391 9.99 -5.31 -18.13
CA PRO A 391 9.33 -4.11 -17.65
C PRO A 391 9.93 -2.87 -18.32
N THR A 392 9.10 -2.06 -18.98
CA THR A 392 9.54 -0.76 -19.46
C THR A 392 9.86 0.10 -18.23
N PRO A 393 11.02 0.81 -18.19
CA PRO A 393 11.34 1.67 -17.07
C PRO A 393 10.24 2.72 -16.88
N ALA A 394 9.83 2.94 -15.62
CA ALA A 394 8.84 3.92 -15.20
C ALA A 394 8.89 5.20 -16.04
N GLY A 395 7.80 5.54 -16.74
CA GLY A 395 7.71 6.81 -17.46
C GLY A 395 6.76 6.90 -18.65
N GLN A 396 5.94 5.91 -18.96
CA GLN A 396 4.83 6.12 -19.91
C GLN A 396 3.50 5.73 -19.27
N PRO A 397 2.54 6.66 -19.16
CA PRO A 397 1.17 6.28 -18.90
C PRO A 397 0.72 5.36 -20.03
N ASN A 398 0.07 4.25 -19.67
CA ASN A 398 -0.63 3.41 -20.63
C ASN A 398 -1.60 4.32 -21.41
N PRO A 399 -1.49 4.44 -22.75
CA PRO A 399 -2.22 5.46 -23.54
C PRO A 399 -3.74 5.24 -23.61
N HIS A 400 -4.29 4.28 -22.86
CA HIS A 400 -5.71 3.92 -22.88
C HIS A 400 -6.40 3.98 -21.50
N GLY A 401 -5.77 4.60 -20.49
CA GLY A 401 -6.36 4.80 -19.17
C GLY A 401 -7.41 5.91 -19.14
N GLY A 402 -8.60 5.65 -19.66
CA GLY A 402 -9.77 6.51 -19.55
C GLY A 402 -11.04 5.71 -19.76
N TYR A 403 -11.51 5.03 -18.71
CA TYR A 403 -12.88 4.55 -18.67
C TYR A 403 -13.72 5.59 -17.92
N GLU A 404 -14.58 6.26 -18.69
CA GLU A 404 -15.77 6.94 -18.18
C GLU A 404 -16.75 5.87 -17.68
N ILE A 405 -17.09 5.94 -16.40
CA ILE A 405 -18.20 5.19 -15.82
C ILE A 405 -19.43 6.09 -15.96
N GLY A 406 -20.34 5.71 -16.87
CA GLY A 406 -21.66 6.30 -17.00
C GLY A 406 -22.65 5.80 -15.95
#